data_AF-A0AAW1U823-F1
#
_entry.id   AF-A0AAW1U823-F1
#
_cell.length_a   1.000
_cell.length_b   1.000
_cell.length_c   1.000
_cell.angle_alpha   90.00
_cell.angle_beta   90.00
_cell.angle_gamma   90.00
#
_symmetry.space_group_name_H-M   'P 1'
#
loop_
_entity.id
_entity.type
_entity.pdbx_description
1 polymer ?
#
loop_
_entity_poly.entity_id
_entity_poly.type
_entity_poly.pdbx_seq_one_letter_code
_entity_poly.pdbx_strand_id
1 'polypeptide(L)'
;MSLNRFFILNYSFIIVAILYVTYVASLSCLSCDTEEKCRCPTSKICKPEEKVCFSSVVRNRPAPNGGMIYFRGCSIETNICKDLLNISFGKCYQCGSNNCNNHSLKFQ
;
A
#
# COMPACT_ATOMS: atom_id res chain seq x y z
N MET A 1 -32.33 2.02 -35.67
CA MET A 1 -32.36 1.75 -34.22
C MET A 1 -33.29 2.78 -33.55
N SER A 2 -34.15 2.40 -32.62
CA SER A 2 -35.04 3.37 -31.94
C SER A 2 -34.26 4.24 -30.94
N LEU A 3 -34.71 5.49 -30.71
CA LEU A 3 -34.12 6.43 -29.74
C LEU A 3 -33.96 5.81 -28.34
N ASN A 4 -34.95 5.04 -27.87
CA ASN A 4 -34.89 4.34 -26.58
C ASN A 4 -33.70 3.37 -26.49
N ARG A 5 -33.38 2.66 -27.57
CA ARG A 5 -32.22 1.75 -27.58
C ARG A 5 -30.90 2.50 -27.50
N PHE A 6 -30.81 3.71 -28.08
CA PHE A 6 -29.61 4.53 -28.01
C PHE A 6 -29.32 5.03 -26.60
N PHE A 7 -30.35 5.50 -25.87
CA PHE A 7 -30.19 5.96 -24.49
C PHE A 7 -29.74 4.84 -23.54
N ILE A 8 -30.30 3.65 -23.69
CA ILE A 8 -29.93 2.49 -22.86
C ILE A 8 -28.46 2.12 -23.04
N LEU A 9 -27.94 2.12 -24.27
CA LEU A 9 -26.53 1.80 -24.54
C LEU A 9 -25.57 2.83 -23.94
N ASN A 10 -25.89 4.12 -24.05
CA ASN A 10 -25.06 5.19 -23.45
C ASN A 10 -25.06 5.12 -21.92
N TYR A 11 -26.21 4.86 -21.31
CA TYR A 11 -26.31 4.77 -19.85
C TYR A 11 -25.50 3.59 -19.29
N SER A 12 -25.55 2.42 -19.95
CA SER A 12 -24.74 1.26 -19.57
C SER A 12 -23.24 1.52 -19.64
N PHE A 13 -22.77 2.25 -20.66
CA PHE A 13 -21.36 2.62 -20.78
C PHE A 13 -20.89 3.51 -19.63
N ILE A 14 -21.70 4.51 -19.25
CA ILE A 14 -21.39 5.42 -18.13
C ILE A 14 -21.27 4.65 -16.82
N ILE A 15 -22.17 3.70 -16.54
CA ILE A 15 -22.11 2.87 -15.33
C ILE A 15 -20.81 2.06 -15.28
N VAL A 16 -20.43 1.41 -16.39
CA VAL A 16 -19.18 0.63 -16.46
C VAL A 16 -17.96 1.53 -16.25
N ALA A 17 -17.96 2.74 -16.81
CA ALA A 17 -16.87 3.69 -16.62
C ALA A 17 -16.75 4.16 -15.16
N ILE A 18 -17.87 4.44 -14.47
CA ILE A 18 -17.86 4.83 -13.06
C ILE A 18 -17.42 3.66 -12.18
N LEU A 19 -17.92 2.45 -12.42
CA LEU A 19 -17.50 1.25 -11.72
C LEU A 19 -16.00 0.97 -11.93
N TYR A 20 -15.48 1.23 -13.13
CA TYR A 20 -14.06 1.10 -13.42
C TYR A 20 -13.23 2.16 -12.68
N VAL A 21 -13.62 3.43 -12.71
CA VAL A 21 -12.91 4.52 -12.00
C VAL A 21 -12.94 4.31 -10.49
N THR A 22 -14.07 3.86 -9.93
CA THR A 22 -14.20 3.55 -8.50
C THR A 22 -13.46 2.27 -8.12
N TYR A 23 -13.37 1.27 -9.00
CA TYR A 23 -12.51 0.09 -8.80
C TYR A 23 -11.01 0.45 -8.84
N VAL A 24 -10.63 1.43 -9.67
CA VAL A 24 -9.28 1.99 -9.74
C VAL A 24 -9.04 3.07 -8.67
N ALA A 25 -10.00 3.30 -7.74
CA ALA A 25 -9.83 4.23 -6.63
C ALA A 25 -8.50 3.92 -5.93
N SER A 26 -7.54 4.81 -6.18
CA SER A 26 -6.14 4.47 -6.06
C SER A 26 -5.81 4.44 -4.59
N LEU A 27 -5.44 3.26 -4.10
CA LEU A 27 -4.96 3.08 -2.73
C LEU A 27 -3.88 4.12 -2.46
N SER A 28 -3.95 4.82 -1.34
CA SER A 28 -2.89 5.75 -0.92
C SER A 28 -2.20 5.18 0.31
N CYS A 29 -0.88 5.09 0.31
CA CYS A 29 -0.11 4.61 1.46
C CYS A 29 0.94 5.62 1.87
N LEU A 30 1.35 5.58 3.14
CA LEU A 30 2.55 6.29 3.56
C LEU A 30 3.78 5.60 2.95
N SER A 31 4.76 6.40 2.53
CA SER A 31 6.00 5.88 1.95
C SER A 31 7.21 6.53 2.61
N CYS A 32 8.17 5.70 3.00
CA CYS A 32 9.48 6.13 3.50
C CYS A 32 10.48 4.97 3.50
N ASP A 33 11.74 5.35 3.41
CA ASP A 33 12.90 4.49 3.64
C ASP A 33 13.88 5.31 4.49
N THR A 34 13.83 5.12 5.81
CA THR A 34 14.60 5.94 6.75
C THR A 34 15.05 5.13 7.96
N GLU A 35 16.26 5.40 8.44
CA GLU A 35 16.71 4.95 9.77
C GLU A 35 16.00 5.69 10.92
N GLU A 36 15.37 6.82 10.64
CA GLU A 36 14.76 7.70 11.64
C GLU A 36 13.23 7.53 11.69
N LYS A 37 12.72 6.98 12.80
CA LYS A 37 11.30 6.64 13.05
C LYS A 37 10.29 7.77 12.77
N CYS A 38 10.72 9.03 12.79
CA CYS A 38 9.86 10.22 12.78
C CYS A 38 9.70 10.89 11.40
N ARG A 39 10.34 10.41 10.33
CA ARG A 39 10.32 11.10 9.01
C ARG A 39 9.58 10.34 7.92
N CYS A 40 8.40 9.79 8.21
CA CYS A 40 7.53 9.20 7.19
C CYS A 40 6.26 10.04 6.91
N PRO A 41 6.36 11.33 6.50
CA PRO A 41 5.18 12.19 6.33
C PRO A 41 4.47 12.01 4.98
N THR A 42 5.10 11.38 3.99
CA THR A 42 4.62 11.47 2.61
C THR A 42 3.63 10.35 2.28
N SER A 43 2.36 10.72 2.10
CA SER A 43 1.35 9.87 1.47
C SER A 43 1.61 9.84 -0.03
N LYS A 44 1.69 8.64 -0.61
CA LYS A 44 1.85 8.41 -2.04
C LYS A 44 0.66 7.62 -2.57
N ILE A 45 0.18 8.01 -3.75
CA ILE A 45 -0.82 7.25 -4.49
C ILE A 45 -0.14 6.00 -5.04
N CYS A 46 -0.66 4.83 -4.72
CA CYS A 46 -0.18 3.55 -5.21
C CYS A 46 -0.53 3.35 -6.67
N LYS A 47 0.25 2.53 -7.36
CA LYS A 47 -0.07 2.10 -8.71
C LYS A 47 -1.32 1.21 -8.71
N PRO A 48 -2.08 1.13 -9.82
CA PRO A 48 -3.28 0.30 -9.90
C PRO A 48 -3.04 -1.19 -9.57
N GLU A 49 -1.84 -1.71 -9.86
CA GLU A 49 -1.45 -3.08 -9.50
C GLU A 49 -1.14 -3.28 -8.00
N GLU A 50 -0.82 -2.21 -7.28
CA GLU A 50 -0.46 -2.26 -5.85
C GLU A 50 -1.72 -2.19 -4.98
N LYS A 51 -2.09 -3.33 -4.40
CA LYS A 51 -3.36 -3.49 -3.67
C LYS A 51 -3.23 -3.42 -2.16
N VAL A 52 -2.01 -3.32 -1.63
CA VAL A 52 -1.77 -3.30 -0.18
C VAL A 52 -0.76 -2.23 0.22
N CYS A 53 -0.99 -1.62 1.38
CA CYS A 53 0.00 -0.83 2.09
C CYS A 53 0.78 -1.75 3.03
N PHE A 54 2.08 -1.51 3.19
CA PHE A 54 2.89 -2.18 4.19
C PHE A 54 3.72 -1.20 5.03
N SER A 55 4.05 -1.63 6.24
CA SER A 55 5.07 -1.02 7.09
C SER A 55 5.95 -2.15 7.63
N SER A 56 7.26 -1.98 7.58
CA SER A 56 8.22 -2.92 8.13
C SER A 56 9.29 -2.19 8.91
N VAL A 57 9.83 -2.85 9.93
CA VAL A 57 11.04 -2.44 10.63
C VAL A 57 12.00 -3.63 10.64
N VAL A 58 13.22 -3.40 10.19
CA VAL A 58 14.27 -4.43 10.11
C VAL A 58 15.54 -3.95 10.81
N ARG A 59 16.34 -4.88 11.34
CA ARG A 59 17.66 -4.55 11.88
C ARG A 59 18.71 -4.58 10.77
N ASN A 60 19.48 -3.49 10.65
CA ASN A 60 20.55 -3.37 9.64
C ASN A 60 21.72 -4.36 9.90
N ARG A 61 21.93 -4.84 11.15
CA ARG A 61 22.99 -5.82 11.49
C ARG A 61 22.63 -6.73 12.68
N PRO A 62 23.20 -7.96 12.74
CA PRO A 62 23.11 -8.85 13.90
C PRO A 62 24.11 -8.41 15.00
N ALA A 63 23.82 -7.34 15.73
CA ALA A 63 24.65 -6.88 16.87
C ALA A 63 23.88 -5.85 17.73
N PRO A 64 24.21 -5.67 19.03
CA PRO A 64 23.45 -4.82 19.97
C PRO A 64 23.38 -3.33 19.59
N ASN A 65 24.17 -2.88 18.61
CA ASN A 65 24.23 -1.50 18.11
C ASN A 65 23.70 -1.37 16.66
N GLY A 66 23.07 -2.40 16.11
CA GLY A 66 22.48 -2.35 14.77
C GLY A 66 21.32 -1.36 14.73
N GLY A 67 21.43 -0.32 13.88
CA GLY A 67 20.33 0.60 13.62
C GLY A 67 19.08 -0.11 13.11
N MET A 68 17.91 0.44 13.41
CA MET A 68 16.63 0.00 12.87
C MET A 68 16.33 0.79 11.60
N ILE A 69 15.98 0.11 10.52
CA ILE A 69 15.50 0.75 9.29
C ILE A 69 14.00 0.54 9.21
N TYR A 70 13.27 1.63 8.92
CA TYR A 70 11.83 1.63 8.75
C TYR A 70 11.48 1.76 7.28
N PHE A 71 10.67 0.84 6.78
CA PHE A 71 10.16 0.84 5.41
C PHE A 71 8.65 1.00 5.43
N ARG A 72 8.12 1.87 4.58
CA ARG A 72 6.68 1.97 4.29
C ARG A 72 6.46 2.14 2.80
N GLY A 73 5.40 1.55 2.29
CA GLY A 73 5.04 1.72 0.88
C GLY A 73 3.80 0.96 0.47
N CYS A 74 3.61 0.89 -0.84
CA CYS A 74 2.61 0.11 -1.53
C CYS A 74 3.25 -1.19 -2.04
N SER A 75 2.51 -2.29 -2.12
CA SER A 75 2.96 -3.53 -2.74
C SER A 75 1.85 -4.18 -3.56
N ILE A 76 2.25 -4.93 -4.58
CA ILE A 76 1.41 -5.81 -5.39
C ILE A 76 1.10 -7.09 -4.60
N GLU A 77 2.04 -7.53 -3.75
CA GLU A 77 1.99 -8.82 -3.06
C GLU A 77 1.33 -8.72 -1.69
N THR A 78 0.31 -9.54 -1.46
CA THR A 78 -0.29 -9.76 -0.13
C THR A 78 0.61 -10.54 0.82
N ASN A 79 1.78 -11.02 0.37
CA ASN A 79 2.74 -11.77 1.17
C ASN A 79 4.04 -11.00 1.45
N ILE A 80 4.13 -9.72 1.07
CA ILE A 80 5.34 -8.91 1.22
C ILE A 80 5.93 -8.95 2.64
N CYS A 81 5.08 -9.03 3.66
CA CYS A 81 5.54 -9.18 5.04
C CYS A 81 6.22 -10.51 5.33
N LYS A 82 5.75 -11.61 4.74
CA LYS A 82 6.37 -12.93 4.89
C LYS A 82 7.77 -12.92 4.24
N ASP A 83 7.89 -12.29 3.08
CA ASP A 83 9.16 -12.25 2.34
C ASP A 83 10.18 -11.33 3.03
N LEU A 84 9.77 -10.17 3.53
CA LEU A 84 10.63 -9.28 4.30
C LEU A 84 11.14 -9.93 5.60
N LEU A 85 10.29 -10.70 6.28
CA LEU A 85 10.64 -11.42 7.51
C LEU A 85 11.52 -12.66 7.26
N ASN A 86 11.46 -13.26 6.08
CA ASN A 86 12.37 -14.34 5.69
C ASN A 86 13.80 -13.83 5.45
N ILE A 87 13.94 -12.59 4.97
CA ILE A 87 15.24 -12.00 4.61
C ILE A 87 15.91 -11.33 5.83
N SER A 88 15.13 -10.90 6.83
CA SER A 88 15.65 -10.08 7.93
C SER A 88 14.89 -10.27 9.25
N PHE A 89 15.60 -10.11 10.38
CA PHE A 89 14.98 -10.07 11.70
C PHE A 89 14.21 -8.75 11.86
N GLY A 90 12.88 -8.82 11.74
CA GLY A 90 12.01 -7.66 11.62
C GLY A 90 10.61 -7.83 12.23
N LYS A 91 9.81 -6.78 12.11
CA LYS A 91 8.33 -6.85 12.20
C LYS A 91 7.75 -6.21 10.95
N CYS A 92 6.70 -6.80 10.41
CA CYS A 92 5.99 -6.24 9.28
C CYS A 92 4.47 -6.25 9.52
N TYR A 93 3.80 -5.23 9.02
CA TYR A 93 2.37 -5.05 9.04
C TYR A 93 1.89 -4.67 7.63
N GLN A 94 0.76 -5.23 7.22
CA GLN A 94 0.15 -4.97 5.92
C GLN A 94 -1.36 -4.77 6.06
N CYS A 95 -1.93 -3.98 5.17
CA CYS A 95 -3.34 -3.59 5.22
C CYS A 95 -3.83 -3.05 3.86
N GLY A 96 -5.13 -3.10 3.60
CA GLY A 96 -5.74 -2.78 2.30
C GLY A 96 -6.53 -1.47 2.26
N SER A 97 -6.25 -0.53 3.17
CA SER A 97 -6.99 0.74 3.29
C SER A 97 -6.06 1.95 3.18
N ASN A 98 -6.60 3.12 2.87
CA ASN A 98 -5.78 4.31 2.70
C ASN A 98 -5.02 4.67 3.99
N ASN A 99 -3.70 4.83 3.89
CA ASN A 99 -2.78 5.24 4.96
C ASN A 99 -2.84 4.38 6.23
N CYS A 100 -3.34 3.15 6.12
CA CYS A 100 -3.42 2.21 7.23
C CYS A 100 -2.03 1.78 7.74
N ASN A 101 -0.98 1.94 6.93
CA ASN A 101 0.41 1.65 7.31
C ASN A 101 1.06 2.76 8.18
N ASN A 102 0.26 3.63 8.81
CA ASN A 102 0.75 4.63 9.77
C ASN A 102 1.11 4.05 11.15
N HIS A 103 0.89 2.75 11.37
CA HIS A 103 1.24 2.12 12.64
C HIS A 103 2.74 2.24 12.96
N SER A 104 3.02 2.64 14.21
CA SER A 104 4.38 2.67 14.75
C SER A 104 4.78 1.25 15.19
N LEU A 105 5.39 0.47 14.30
CA LEU A 105 5.97 -0.81 14.67
C LEU A 105 7.11 -0.62 15.68
N LYS A 106 7.08 -1.36 16.79
CA LYS A 106 8.11 -1.37 17.84
C LYS A 106 8.70 -2.77 17.95
N PHE A 107 10.02 -2.90 17.90
CA PHE A 107 10.72 -4.10 18.37
C PHE A 107 10.57 -4.13 19.91
N GLN A 108 10.08 -5.24 20.47
CA GLN A 108 10.11 -5.50 21.92
C GLN A 108 11.29 -6.43 22.20
#